data_AF-A0A3C0T151-F1
#
_entry.id   AF-A0A3C0T151-F1
#
_cell.length_a   1.000
_cell.length_b   1.000
_cell.length_c   1.000
_cell.angle_alpha   90.00
_cell.angle_beta   90.00
_cell.angle_gamma   90.00
#
_symmetry.space_group_name_H-M   'P 1'
#
loop_
_entity.id
_entity.type
_entity.pdbx_description
1 polymer ?
#
loop_
_entity_poly.entity_id
_entity_poly.type
_entity_poly.pdbx_seq_one_letter_code
_entity_poly.pdbx_strand_id
1 'polypeptide(L)'
;MKNSKHLVFYIILAVLMLIDVYSIFNAGNPNSITRNIVPDPGWDFLITAIISLMIVVTVMIMNSFNKVTDDPVYLSLLDNRVYIDKLREKGKSDQEIALSFSNKLNESNLGKKIAYRKAIKYLKRL
;
A
#
# COMPACT_ATOMS: atom_id res chain seq x y z
N MET A 1 9.51 3.63 -22.65
CA MET A 1 8.34 2.75 -22.40
C MET A 1 8.25 2.28 -20.94
N LYS A 2 8.22 3.20 -19.96
CA LYS A 2 8.37 2.87 -18.52
C LYS A 2 7.03 2.67 -17.76
N ASN A 3 5.89 2.82 -18.44
CA ASN A 3 4.57 2.93 -17.77
C ASN A 3 3.57 1.81 -18.11
N SER A 4 3.87 0.89 -19.03
CA SER A 4 2.86 -0.08 -19.50
C SER A 4 2.42 -1.09 -18.43
N LYS A 5 3.30 -1.50 -17.50
CA LYS A 5 2.93 -2.43 -16.42
C LYS A 5 1.98 -1.81 -15.41
N HIS A 6 2.19 -0.53 -15.08
CA HIS A 6 1.29 0.18 -14.16
C HIS A 6 -0.09 0.37 -14.78
N LEU A 7 -0.16 0.66 -16.08
CA LEU A 7 -1.43 0.84 -16.79
C LEU A 7 -2.32 -0.41 -16.69
N VAL A 8 -1.75 -1.61 -16.84
CA VAL A 8 -2.52 -2.86 -16.74
C VAL A 8 -3.15 -3.00 -15.35
N PHE A 9 -2.39 -2.75 -14.28
CA PHE A 9 -2.94 -2.82 -12.91
C PHE A 9 -3.99 -1.73 -12.64
N TYR A 10 -3.82 -0.53 -13.19
CA TYR A 10 -4.86 0.50 -13.11
C TYR A 10 -6.15 0.11 -13.83
N ILE A 11 -6.06 -0.52 -15.01
CA ILE A 11 -7.22 -1.01 -15.75
C ILE A 11 -7.91 -2.13 -14.96
N ILE A 12 -7.15 -3.11 -14.45
CA ILE A 12 -7.68 -4.19 -13.61
C ILE A 12 -8.39 -3.62 -12.38
N LEU A 13 -7.75 -2.67 -11.68
CA LEU A 13 -8.32 -2.03 -10.50
C LEU A 13 -9.62 -1.29 -10.83
N ALA A 14 -9.67 -0.54 -11.94
CA ALA A 14 -10.87 0.16 -12.38
C ALA A 14 -12.03 -0.81 -12.66
N VAL A 15 -11.75 -1.92 -13.37
CA VAL A 15 -12.76 -2.95 -13.66
C VAL A 15 -13.24 -3.61 -12.36
N LEU A 16 -12.33 -3.99 -11.46
CA LEU A 16 -12.70 -4.58 -10.17
C LEU A 16 -13.56 -3.62 -9.34
N MET A 17 -13.19 -2.34 -9.25
CA MET A 17 -13.97 -1.34 -8.52
C MET A 17 -15.37 -1.14 -9.11
N LEU A 18 -15.52 -1.13 -10.44
CA LEU A 18 -16.83 -1.03 -11.08
C LEU A 18 -17.71 -2.24 -10.76
N ILE A 19 -17.14 -3.45 -10.81
CA ILE A 19 -17.86 -4.68 -10.46
C ILE A 19 -18.22 -4.67 -8.97
N ASP A 20 -17.29 -4.28 -8.09
CA ASP A 20 -17.49 -4.25 -6.64
C ASP A 20 -18.61 -3.29 -6.25
N VAL A 21 -18.57 -2.05 -6.78
CA VAL A 21 -19.62 -1.04 -6.57
C VAL A 21 -20.97 -1.57 -7.04
N TYR A 22 -21.04 -2.15 -8.25
CA TYR A 22 -22.28 -2.74 -8.74
C TYR A 22 -22.79 -3.85 -7.82
N SER A 23 -21.89 -4.72 -7.34
CA SER A 23 -22.23 -5.87 -6.50
C SER A 23 -22.72 -5.44 -5.13
N ILE A 24 -22.10 -4.43 -4.50
CA ILE A 24 -22.54 -3.84 -3.23
C ILE A 24 -23.97 -3.33 -3.34
N PHE A 25 -24.31 -2.59 -4.41
CA PHE A 25 -25.64 -2.01 -4.58
C PHE A 25 -26.71 -2.98 -5.08
N ASN A 26 -26.31 -4.15 -5.62
CA ASN A 26 -27.24 -5.15 -6.17
C ASN A 26 -27.22 -6.48 -5.41
N ALA A 27 -26.51 -6.58 -4.30
CA ALA A 27 -26.45 -7.79 -3.50
C ALA A 27 -27.86 -8.17 -3.00
N GLY A 28 -28.26 -9.42 -3.23
CA GLY A 28 -29.59 -9.92 -2.87
C GLY A 28 -30.69 -9.58 -3.88
N ASN A 29 -30.39 -8.84 -4.96
CA ASN A 29 -31.38 -8.53 -5.99
C ASN A 29 -31.55 -9.71 -6.97
N PRO A 30 -32.72 -10.38 -7.00
CA PRO A 30 -32.98 -11.51 -7.89
C PRO A 30 -33.04 -11.10 -9.37
N ASN A 31 -33.15 -9.81 -9.69
CA ASN A 31 -33.18 -9.29 -11.05
C ASN A 31 -31.83 -8.66 -11.47
N SER A 32 -30.75 -8.92 -10.73
CA SER A 32 -29.41 -8.39 -11.04
C SER A 32 -28.79 -9.05 -12.28
N ILE A 33 -27.91 -8.32 -12.98
CA ILE A 33 -27.19 -8.84 -14.17
C ILE A 33 -26.27 -10.01 -13.78
N THR A 34 -25.80 -10.02 -12.52
CA THR A 34 -24.95 -11.09 -11.98
C THR A 34 -25.66 -12.44 -11.92
N ARG A 35 -27.01 -12.49 -12.00
CA ARG A 35 -27.79 -13.75 -11.99
C ARG A 35 -27.48 -14.69 -13.15
N ASN A 36 -27.01 -14.15 -14.28
CA ASN A 36 -26.58 -14.96 -15.42
C ASN A 36 -25.33 -15.80 -15.12
N ILE A 37 -24.57 -15.45 -14.07
CA ILE A 37 -23.33 -16.13 -13.69
C ILE A 37 -23.50 -16.81 -12.31
N VAL A 38 -24.19 -16.14 -11.39
CA VAL A 38 -24.43 -16.61 -10.02
C VAL A 38 -25.93 -16.62 -9.80
N PRO A 39 -26.63 -17.76 -9.97
CA PRO A 39 -28.08 -17.77 -9.89
C PRO A 39 -28.62 -17.46 -8.49
N ASP A 40 -27.94 -17.93 -7.44
CA ASP A 40 -28.38 -17.81 -6.04
C ASP A 40 -27.87 -16.51 -5.38
N PRO A 41 -28.77 -15.59 -4.96
CA PRO A 41 -28.40 -14.32 -4.30
C PRO A 41 -27.72 -14.48 -2.94
N GLY A 42 -27.80 -15.65 -2.31
CA GLY A 42 -27.11 -15.93 -1.04
C GLY A 42 -25.59 -15.80 -1.12
N TRP A 43 -25.01 -15.93 -2.32
CA TRP A 43 -23.56 -15.82 -2.54
C TRP A 43 -23.07 -14.39 -2.76
N ASP A 44 -23.96 -13.43 -2.97
CA ASP A 44 -23.61 -12.07 -3.40
C ASP A 44 -22.69 -11.39 -2.40
N PHE A 45 -22.96 -11.57 -1.11
CA PHE A 45 -22.12 -11.04 -0.04
C PHE A 45 -20.70 -11.60 -0.09
N LEU A 46 -20.57 -12.92 -0.22
CA LEU A 46 -19.25 -13.57 -0.25
C LEU A 46 -18.46 -13.15 -1.48
N ILE A 47 -19.11 -13.11 -2.65
CA ILE A 47 -18.48 -12.70 -3.90
C ILE A 47 -18.00 -11.25 -3.81
N THR A 48 -18.86 -10.35 -3.30
CA THR A 48 -18.48 -8.95 -3.08
C THR A 48 -17.28 -8.85 -2.14
N ALA A 49 -17.29 -9.57 -1.01
CA ALA A 49 -16.15 -9.58 -0.08
C ALA A 49 -14.85 -10.08 -0.73
N ILE A 50 -14.93 -11.10 -1.60
CA ILE A 50 -13.76 -11.60 -2.35
C ILE A 50 -13.26 -10.54 -3.34
N ILE A 51 -14.15 -9.85 -4.06
CA ILE A 51 -13.77 -8.79 -5.00
C ILE A 51 -13.12 -7.63 -4.26
N SER A 52 -13.71 -7.17 -3.14
CA SER A 52 -13.12 -6.13 -2.29
C SER A 52 -11.72 -6.54 -1.79
N LEU A 53 -11.53 -7.81 -1.39
CA LEU A 53 -10.21 -8.31 -1.00
C LEU A 53 -9.21 -8.28 -2.16
N MET A 54 -9.63 -8.67 -3.37
CA MET A 54 -8.81 -8.62 -4.57
C MET A 54 -8.39 -7.18 -4.93
N ILE A 55 -9.26 -6.19 -4.69
CA ILE A 55 -8.93 -4.77 -4.83
C ILE A 55 -7.80 -4.39 -3.86
N VAL A 56 -7.92 -4.76 -2.58
CA VAL A 56 -6.89 -4.48 -1.57
C VAL A 56 -5.54 -5.09 -1.97
N VAL A 57 -5.53 -6.36 -2.37
CA VAL A 57 -4.32 -7.06 -2.82
C VAL A 57 -3.71 -6.37 -4.05
N THR A 58 -4.54 -5.96 -5.02
CA THR A 58 -4.08 -5.25 -6.21
C THR A 58 -3.40 -3.94 -5.85
N VAL A 59 -3.98 -3.13 -4.96
CA VAL A 59 -3.39 -1.87 -4.47
C VAL A 59 -2.07 -2.13 -3.74
N MET A 60 -1.99 -3.17 -2.91
CA MET A 60 -0.75 -3.56 -2.24
C MET A 60 0.37 -3.92 -3.22
N ILE A 61 0.06 -4.71 -4.25
CA ILE A 61 1.01 -5.09 -5.31
C ILE A 61 1.48 -3.84 -6.05
N MET A 62 0.56 -2.95 -6.43
CA MET A 62 0.89 -1.69 -7.10
C MET A 62 1.86 -0.83 -6.27
N ASN A 63 1.59 -0.69 -4.98
CA ASN A 63 2.47 0.04 -4.07
C ASN A 63 3.86 -0.60 -3.92
N SER A 64 3.99 -1.91 -4.10
CA SER A 64 5.28 -2.60 -4.05
C SER A 64 6.18 -2.29 -5.26
N PHE A 65 5.60 -1.86 -6.38
CA PHE A 65 6.34 -1.45 -7.58
C PHE A 65 6.88 -0.01 -7.52
N ASN A 66 6.49 0.77 -6.51
CA ASN A 66 7.02 2.11 -6.33
C ASN A 66 8.53 2.07 -6.11
N LYS A 67 9.27 2.98 -6.77
CA LYS A 67 10.71 3.04 -6.59
C LYS A 67 11.03 3.55 -5.19
N VAL A 68 12.21 3.18 -4.71
CA VAL A 68 12.74 3.68 -3.42
C VAL A 68 12.82 5.21 -3.40
N THR A 69 13.08 5.84 -4.55
CA THR A 69 13.11 7.31 -4.70
C THR A 69 11.77 7.99 -4.47
N ASP A 70 10.68 7.22 -4.51
CA ASP A 70 9.31 7.72 -4.34
C ASP A 70 8.75 7.32 -2.97
N ASP A 71 9.55 6.63 -2.13
CA ASP A 71 9.14 6.21 -0.79
C ASP A 71 9.23 7.39 0.20
N PRO A 72 8.14 7.74 0.90
CA PRO A 72 8.12 8.87 1.82
C PRO A 72 9.16 8.78 2.95
N VAL A 73 9.47 7.55 3.42
CA VAL A 73 10.51 7.34 4.45
C VAL A 73 11.87 7.67 3.88
N TYR A 74 12.16 7.23 2.65
CA TYR A 74 13.44 7.53 1.99
C TYR A 74 13.61 9.03 1.77
N LEU A 75 12.58 9.70 1.23
CA LEU A 75 12.59 11.14 0.98
C LEU A 75 12.78 11.93 2.27
N SER A 76 12.04 11.60 3.32
CA SER A 76 12.18 12.26 4.63
C SER A 76 13.59 12.11 5.22
N LEU A 77 14.21 10.94 5.09
CA LEU A 77 15.60 10.74 5.51
C LEU A 77 16.59 11.52 4.64
N LEU A 78 16.37 11.56 3.32
CA LEU A 78 17.20 12.31 2.39
C LEU A 78 17.16 13.82 2.69
N ASP A 79 15.98 14.38 2.94
CA ASP A 79 15.79 15.79 3.30
C ASP A 79 16.51 16.15 4.60
N ASN A 80 16.68 15.17 5.49
CA ASN A 80 17.34 15.34 6.79
C ASN A 80 18.78 14.79 6.80
N ARG A 81 19.39 14.51 5.64
CA ARG A 81 20.72 13.87 5.55
C ARG A 81 21.79 14.58 6.36
N VAL A 82 21.84 15.92 6.30
CA VAL A 82 22.81 16.72 7.08
C VAL A 82 22.67 16.48 8.58
N TYR A 83 21.44 16.33 9.09
CA TYR A 83 21.22 16.03 10.50
C TYR A 83 21.60 14.58 10.84
N ILE A 84 21.32 13.63 9.94
CA ILE A 84 21.71 12.22 10.08
C ILE A 84 23.23 12.08 10.13
N ASP A 85 23.97 12.77 9.26
CA ASP A 85 25.43 12.77 9.23
C ASP A 85 25.99 13.28 10.56
N LYS A 86 25.43 14.37 11.11
CA LYS A 86 25.80 14.86 12.46
C LYS A 86 25.51 13.85 13.57
N LEU A 87 24.47 13.03 13.45
CA LEU A 87 24.20 11.96 14.42
C LEU A 87 25.22 10.84 14.31
N ARG A 88 25.63 10.47 13.09
CA ARG A 88 26.68 9.48 12.84
C ARG A 88 28.04 9.95 13.35
N GLU A 89 28.39 11.21 13.15
CA GLU A 89 29.60 11.84 13.72
C GLU A 89 29.62 11.77 15.25
N LYS A 90 28.43 11.84 15.89
CA LYS A 90 28.25 11.64 17.33
C LYS A 90 28.26 10.17 17.77
N GLY A 91 28.57 9.24 16.86
CA GLY A 91 28.66 7.81 17.13
C GLY A 91 27.30 7.09 17.19
N LYS A 92 26.21 7.70 16.73
CA LYS A 92 24.90 7.03 16.70
C LYS A 92 24.84 5.99 15.59
N SER A 93 24.37 4.81 15.95
CA SER A 93 24.13 3.71 15.02
C SER A 93 22.89 3.98 14.14
N ASP A 94 22.85 3.41 12.95
CA ASP A 94 21.68 3.49 12.05
C ASP A 94 20.40 2.98 12.73
N GLN A 95 20.51 1.99 13.64
CA GLN A 95 19.39 1.47 14.43
C GLN A 95 18.84 2.52 15.39
N GLU A 96 19.70 3.25 16.11
CA GLU A 96 19.28 4.34 16.99
C GLU A 96 18.65 5.48 16.21
N ILE A 97 19.25 5.84 15.07
CA ILE A 97 18.73 6.88 14.18
C ILE A 97 17.35 6.48 13.67
N ALA A 98 17.21 5.27 13.12
CA ALA A 98 15.94 4.74 12.64
C ALA A 98 14.87 4.67 13.74
N LEU A 99 15.23 4.25 14.95
CA LEU A 99 14.31 4.17 16.09
C LEU A 99 13.82 5.56 16.50
N SER A 100 14.74 6.52 16.61
CA SER A 100 14.40 7.90 16.93
C SER A 100 13.52 8.55 15.86
N PHE A 101 13.79 8.26 14.59
CA PHE A 101 12.99 8.70 13.45
C PHE A 101 11.57 8.11 13.53
N SER A 102 11.43 6.78 13.65
CA SER A 102 10.12 6.13 13.65
C SER A 102 9.26 6.52 14.85
N ASN A 103 9.89 6.78 16.01
CA ASN A 103 9.16 7.15 17.22
C ASN A 103 8.56 8.56 17.15
N LYS A 104 9.16 9.46 16.36
CA LYS A 104 8.67 10.82 16.14
C LYS A 104 7.51 10.91 15.15
N LEU A 105 7.24 9.85 14.37
CA LEU A 105 6.12 9.83 13.44
C LEU A 105 4.78 9.77 14.19
N ASN A 106 3.80 10.53 13.73
CA ASN A 106 2.43 10.45 14.21
C ASN A 106 1.68 9.30 13.52
N GLU A 107 2.16 8.08 13.72
CA GLU A 107 1.69 6.86 13.04
C GLU A 107 1.26 5.79 14.04
N SER A 108 0.45 4.84 13.58
CA SER A 108 0.09 3.65 14.37
C SER A 108 1.34 2.83 14.77
N ASN A 109 1.24 1.98 15.80
CA ASN A 109 2.34 1.11 16.20
C ASN A 109 2.87 0.24 15.04
N LEU A 110 1.97 -0.23 14.18
CA LEU A 110 2.33 -0.96 12.96
C LEU A 110 3.04 -0.03 11.95
N GLY A 111 2.52 1.17 11.73
CA GLY A 111 3.14 2.19 10.88
C GLY A 111 4.57 2.52 11.33
N LYS A 112 4.77 2.78 12.62
CA LYS A 112 6.08 3.02 13.23
C LYS A 112 7.03 1.85 13.02
N LYS A 113 6.57 0.60 13.19
CA LYS A 113 7.37 -0.61 12.96
C LYS A 113 7.78 -0.77 11.50
N ILE A 114 6.89 -0.43 10.56
CA ILE A 114 7.19 -0.43 9.12
C ILE A 114 8.21 0.66 8.78
N ALA A 115 7.98 1.88 9.28
CA ALA A 115 8.88 3.01 9.08
C ALA A 115 10.29 2.73 9.62
N TYR A 116 10.40 2.13 10.81
CA TYR A 116 11.68 1.70 11.39
C TYR A 116 12.45 0.74 10.47
N ARG A 117 11.78 -0.31 9.98
CA ARG A 117 12.40 -1.30 9.08
C ARG A 117 12.85 -0.67 7.76
N LYS A 118 12.02 0.20 7.19
CA LYS A 118 12.36 0.96 5.98
C LYS A 118 13.54 1.91 6.24
N ALA A 119 13.52 2.65 7.34
CA ALA A 119 14.58 3.58 7.71
C ALA A 119 15.93 2.88 7.86
N ILE A 120 16.01 1.73 8.55
CA ILE A 120 17.25 0.93 8.61
C ILE A 120 17.74 0.57 7.21
N LYS A 121 16.85 0.13 6.33
CA LYS A 121 17.21 -0.26 4.95
C LYS A 121 17.74 0.92 4.15
N TYR A 122 17.17 2.11 4.35
CA TYR A 122 17.48 3.32 3.58
C TYR A 122 18.69 4.07 4.10
N LEU A 123 18.92 4.11 5.42
CA LEU A 123 20.12 4.71 6.01
C LEU A 123 21.41 4.08 5.48
N LYS A 124 21.42 2.77 5.23
CA LYS A 124 22.55 2.06 4.59
C LYS A 124 22.89 2.56 3.18
N ARG A 125 21.98 3.31 2.54
CA ARG A 125 22.12 3.83 1.16
C ARG A 125 22.39 5.34 1.12
N LEU A 126 22.34 6.02 2.27
CA LEU A 126 22.54 7.46 2.44
C LEU A 126 23.95 7.77 2.94
#